data_AF-A0A840QJS0-F1
#
_entry.id   AF-A0A840QJS0-F1
#
_cell.length_a   1.000
_cell.length_b   1.000
_cell.length_c   1.000
_cell.angle_alpha   90.00
_cell.angle_beta   90.00
_cell.angle_gamma   90.00
#
_symmetry.space_group_name_H-M   'P 1'
#
loop_
_entity.id
_entity.type
_entity.pdbx_description
1 polymer ?
#
loop_
_entity_poly.entity_id
_entity_poly.type
_entity_poly.pdbx_seq_one_letter_code
_entity_poly.pdbx_strand_id
1 'polypeptide(L)'
;MELFSDRATAIVPDFTLNQDNQEAIARLCRRLDGIPLAIELAATCLRTLSVEDILAYAHRSNAMKAWLATQRRWLHVEPLPAYAPDLNPVEQIWGNVKATELANLCPDTIDEAHTAAETGLERIGNSYQLCFAFLDHTGLSL
;
A
#
# COMPACT_ATOMS: atom_id res chain seq x y z
N MET A 1 -12.59 17.42 -10.98
CA MET A 1 -13.65 17.03 -10.04
C MET A 1 -14.84 16.44 -10.77
N GLU A 2 -15.34 17.08 -11.82
CA GLU A 2 -16.39 16.53 -12.70
C GLU A 2 -16.08 15.11 -13.19
N LEU A 3 -14.89 14.90 -13.77
CA LEU A 3 -14.45 13.56 -14.20
C LEU A 3 -14.46 12.52 -13.07
N PHE A 4 -14.05 12.88 -11.84
CA PHE A 4 -14.07 11.93 -10.73
C PHE A 4 -15.51 11.59 -10.33
N SER A 5 -16.40 12.58 -10.27
CA SER A 5 -17.81 12.36 -9.95
C SER A 5 -18.47 11.44 -10.98
N ASP A 6 -18.24 11.69 -12.27
CA ASP A 6 -18.78 10.87 -13.35
C ASP A 6 -18.33 9.41 -13.25
N ARG A 7 -17.03 9.19 -13.00
CA ARG A 7 -16.47 7.84 -12.85
C ARG A 7 -16.95 7.17 -11.56
N ALA A 8 -17.03 7.92 -10.48
CA ALA A 8 -17.51 7.42 -9.19
C ALA A 8 -18.98 6.99 -9.28
N THR A 9 -19.86 7.78 -9.90
CA THR A 9 -21.26 7.43 -10.11
C THR A 9 -21.43 6.23 -11.06
N ALA A 10 -20.56 6.07 -12.06
CA ALA A 10 -20.58 4.90 -12.94
C ALA A 10 -20.21 3.58 -12.20
N ILE A 11 -19.40 3.66 -11.15
CA ILE A 11 -18.95 2.50 -10.35
C ILE A 11 -19.87 2.24 -9.15
N VAL A 12 -20.28 3.31 -8.47
CA VAL A 12 -21.16 3.34 -7.30
C VAL A 12 -22.35 4.26 -7.61
N PRO A 13 -23.50 3.70 -8.05
CA PRO A 13 -24.64 4.49 -8.54
C PRO A 13 -25.19 5.54 -7.56
N ASP A 14 -25.09 5.29 -6.25
CA ASP A 14 -25.56 6.19 -5.20
C ASP A 14 -24.51 7.24 -4.78
N PHE A 15 -23.35 7.26 -5.43
CA PHE A 15 -22.30 8.22 -5.11
C PHE A 15 -22.73 9.64 -5.49
N THR A 16 -22.72 10.54 -4.51
CA THR A 16 -23.05 11.96 -4.69
C THR A 16 -21.96 12.85 -4.11
N LEU A 17 -21.58 13.87 -4.87
CA LEU A 17 -20.70 14.94 -4.40
C LEU A 17 -21.48 15.82 -3.41
N ASN A 18 -21.03 15.89 -2.15
CA ASN A 18 -21.66 16.68 -1.09
C ASN A 18 -20.60 17.49 -0.32
N GLN A 19 -21.04 18.37 0.59
CA GLN A 19 -20.13 19.26 1.33
C GLN A 19 -19.10 18.49 2.17
N ASP A 20 -19.42 17.28 2.62
CA ASP A 20 -18.54 16.48 3.48
C ASP A 20 -17.39 15.84 2.69
N ASN A 21 -17.64 15.37 1.46
CA ASN A 21 -16.63 14.69 0.63
C ASN A 21 -15.94 15.60 -0.40
N GLN A 22 -16.46 16.82 -0.63
CA GLN A 22 -15.97 17.73 -1.67
C GLN A 22 -14.49 18.08 -1.49
N GLU A 23 -14.05 18.35 -0.25
CA GLU A 23 -12.65 18.68 0.02
C GLU A 23 -11.73 17.47 -0.20
N ALA A 24 -12.16 16.29 0.24
CA ALA A 24 -11.43 15.04 0.06
C ALA A 24 -11.25 14.74 -1.44
N ILE A 25 -12.32 14.80 -2.23
CA ILE A 25 -12.28 14.55 -3.68
C ILE A 25 -11.39 15.59 -4.39
N ALA A 26 -11.46 16.86 -3.99
CA ALA A 26 -10.60 17.90 -4.54
C ALA A 26 -9.12 17.63 -4.25
N ARG A 27 -8.78 17.20 -3.02
CA ARG A 27 -7.42 16.80 -2.65
C ARG A 27 -6.97 15.56 -3.41
N LEU A 28 -7.85 14.59 -3.61
CA LEU A 28 -7.57 13.37 -4.35
C LEU A 28 -7.28 13.69 -5.82
N CYS A 29 -8.16 14.45 -6.48
CA CYS A 29 -7.96 14.89 -7.86
C CYS A 29 -6.64 15.66 -8.05
N ARG A 30 -6.28 16.55 -7.11
CA ARG A 30 -4.99 17.27 -7.14
C ARG A 30 -3.80 16.33 -7.02
N ARG A 31 -3.89 15.32 -6.15
CA ARG A 31 -2.80 14.37 -5.91
C ARG A 31 -2.61 13.37 -7.06
N LEU A 32 -3.66 13.16 -7.84
CA LEU A 32 -3.63 12.38 -9.08
C LEU A 32 -3.25 13.24 -10.30
N ASP A 33 -2.85 14.50 -10.09
CA ASP A 33 -2.48 15.49 -11.12
C ASP A 33 -3.54 15.70 -12.22
N GLY A 34 -4.80 15.33 -11.94
CA GLY A 34 -5.87 15.33 -12.95
C GLY A 34 -5.71 14.28 -14.06
N ILE A 35 -4.79 13.30 -13.92
CA ILE A 35 -4.56 12.26 -14.93
C ILE A 35 -5.81 11.38 -15.04
N PRO A 36 -6.44 11.26 -16.24
CA PRO A 36 -7.71 10.55 -16.40
C PRO A 36 -7.68 9.09 -15.93
N LEU A 37 -6.61 8.35 -16.28
CA LEU A 37 -6.45 6.96 -15.88
C LEU A 37 -6.31 6.79 -14.36
N ALA A 38 -5.58 7.70 -13.71
CA ALA A 38 -5.41 7.67 -12.26
C ALA A 38 -6.73 7.93 -11.53
N ILE A 39 -7.57 8.81 -12.10
CA ILE A 39 -8.93 9.08 -11.62
C ILE A 39 -9.85 7.87 -11.81
N GLU A 40 -9.79 7.17 -12.95
CA GLU A 40 -10.58 5.94 -13.16
C GLU A 40 -10.22 4.83 -12.17
N LEU A 41 -8.92 4.61 -11.94
CA LEU A 41 -8.44 3.62 -10.97
C LEU A 41 -8.88 3.97 -9.54
N ALA A 42 -8.74 5.25 -9.15
CA ALA A 42 -9.20 5.72 -7.85
C ALA A 42 -10.73 5.56 -7.67
N ALA A 43 -11.53 5.87 -8.70
CA ALA A 43 -12.97 5.67 -8.67
C ALA A 43 -13.36 4.19 -8.53
N THR A 44 -12.58 3.28 -9.13
CA THR A 44 -12.78 1.83 -8.98
C THR A 44 -12.61 1.36 -7.54
N CYS A 45 -11.66 1.95 -6.80
CA CYS A 45 -11.45 1.67 -5.39
C CYS A 45 -12.66 2.02 -4.50
N LEU A 46 -13.59 2.86 -4.95
CA LEU A 46 -14.80 3.23 -4.18
C LEU A 46 -15.74 2.05 -3.91
N ARG A 47 -15.57 0.91 -4.59
CA ARG A 47 -16.30 -0.33 -4.25
C ARG A 47 -15.92 -0.87 -2.87
N THR A 48 -14.73 -0.54 -2.39
CA THR A 48 -14.15 -1.15 -1.18
C THR A 48 -13.61 -0.13 -0.18
N LEU A 49 -13.29 1.09 -0.63
CA LEU A 49 -12.63 2.14 0.16
C LEU A 49 -13.40 3.45 0.06
N SER A 50 -13.49 4.22 1.14
CA SER A 50 -13.99 5.60 1.07
C SER A 50 -13.00 6.52 0.34
N VAL A 51 -13.43 7.73 -0.06
CA VAL A 51 -12.51 8.72 -0.65
C VAL A 51 -11.39 9.07 0.34
N GLU A 52 -11.73 9.14 1.61
CA GLU A 52 -10.84 9.37 2.73
C GLU A 52 -9.83 8.23 2.87
N ASP A 53 -10.24 6.97 2.68
CA ASP A 53 -9.36 5.80 2.68
C ASP A 53 -8.46 5.75 1.44
N ILE A 54 -8.96 6.17 0.27
CA ILE A 54 -8.14 6.27 -0.95
C ILE A 54 -7.06 7.36 -0.78
N LEU A 55 -7.42 8.48 -0.13
CA LEU A 55 -6.46 9.50 0.28
C LEU A 55 -5.50 8.98 1.35
N ALA A 56 -6.04 8.22 2.29
CA ALA A 56 -5.35 7.54 3.36
C ALA A 56 -4.90 6.16 2.90
N TYR A 57 -3.94 6.13 1.97
CA TYR A 57 -2.88 5.11 2.09
C TYR A 57 -2.53 5.05 3.59
N ALA A 58 -2.78 3.94 4.28
CA ALA A 58 -2.88 3.92 5.75
C ALA A 58 -1.69 4.64 6.42
N HIS A 59 -0.50 4.46 5.84
CA HIS A 59 0.77 5.05 6.27
C HIS A 59 0.89 6.58 6.08
N ARG A 60 0.06 7.21 5.24
CA ARG A 60 0.05 8.66 4.94
C ARG A 60 -1.13 9.42 5.55
N SER A 61 -2.03 8.74 6.27
CA SER A 61 -3.19 9.34 6.94
C SER A 61 -2.76 10.34 8.04
N ASN A 62 -3.62 11.31 8.36
CA ASN A 62 -3.35 12.25 9.46
C ASN A 62 -3.29 11.53 10.81
N ALA A 63 -4.11 10.49 11.00
CA ALA A 63 -4.08 9.64 12.18
C ALA A 63 -2.71 8.94 12.33
N MET A 64 -2.19 8.34 11.26
CA MET A 64 -0.85 7.73 11.27
C MET A 64 0.24 8.76 11.52
N LYS A 65 0.18 9.93 10.88
CA LYS A 65 1.16 11.00 11.11
C LYS A 65 1.16 11.50 12.56
N ALA A 66 -0.03 11.64 13.16
CA ALA A 66 -0.17 12.01 14.56
C ALA A 66 0.41 10.92 15.47
N TRP A 67 0.14 9.64 15.18
CA TRP A 67 0.74 8.52 15.92
C TRP A 67 2.27 8.50 15.79
N LEU A 68 2.82 8.60 14.58
CA LEU A 68 4.27 8.65 14.33
C LEU A 68 4.95 9.81 15.09
N ALA A 69 4.28 10.96 15.21
CA ALA A 69 4.79 12.08 16.00
C ALA A 69 4.97 11.72 17.49
N THR A 70 4.17 10.80 18.03
CA THR A 70 4.33 10.30 19.41
C THR A 70 5.48 9.30 19.57
N GLN A 71 5.95 8.68 18.48
CA GLN A 71 6.98 7.63 18.48
C GLN A 71 8.40 8.13 18.18
N ARG A 72 8.60 9.45 18.00
CA ARG A 72 9.88 10.06 17.58
C ARG A 72 11.10 9.75 18.45
N ARG A 73 10.91 9.21 19.66
CA ARG A 73 12.01 8.79 20.55
C ARG A 73 12.79 7.59 19.99
N TRP A 74 12.14 6.71 19.24
CA TRP A 74 12.74 5.43 18.80
C TRP A 74 12.48 5.10 17.33
N LEU A 75 11.50 5.73 16.68
CA LEU A 75 11.14 5.48 15.29
C LEU A 75 11.47 6.69 14.43
N HIS A 76 12.36 6.50 13.46
CA HIS A 76 12.62 7.44 12.37
C HIS A 76 11.96 6.93 11.10
N VAL A 77 11.24 7.80 10.40
CA VAL A 77 10.52 7.44 9.18
C VAL A 77 11.09 8.22 8.01
N GLU A 78 11.64 7.49 7.05
CA GLU A 78 12.13 8.04 5.80
C GLU A 78 11.07 7.92 4.69
N PRO A 79 10.91 8.95 3.82
CA PRO A 79 9.99 8.89 2.72
C PRO A 79 10.52 7.97 1.62
N LEU A 80 9.79 6.90 1.32
CA LEU A 80 10.02 6.11 0.12
C LEU A 80 9.42 6.81 -1.10
N PRO A 81 10.19 7.04 -2.19
CA PRO A 81 9.65 7.56 -3.44
C PRO A 81 8.52 6.69 -3.99
N ALA A 82 7.56 7.31 -4.68
CA ALA A 82 6.52 6.56 -5.37
C ALA A 82 7.15 5.70 -6.48
N TYR A 83 6.62 4.50 -6.69
CA TYR A 83 7.09 3.56 -7.72
C TYR A 83 8.59 3.22 -7.64
N ALA A 84 9.15 3.13 -6.43
CA ALA A 84 10.51 2.67 -6.19
C ALA A 84 10.53 1.31 -5.48
N PRO A 85 10.03 0.22 -6.11
CA PRO A 85 10.04 -1.10 -5.50
C PRO A 85 11.46 -1.61 -5.23
N ASP A 86 12.44 -1.21 -6.04
CA ASP A 86 13.85 -1.60 -5.89
C ASP A 86 14.47 -1.09 -4.58
N LEU A 87 13.90 -0.03 -3.98
CA LEU A 87 14.33 0.52 -2.70
C LEU A 87 13.59 -0.11 -1.50
N ASN A 88 12.60 -0.98 -1.74
CA ASN A 88 11.79 -1.58 -0.70
C ASN A 88 12.28 -3.01 -0.39
N PRO A 89 12.92 -3.26 0.77
CA PRO A 89 13.48 -4.58 1.10
C PRO A 89 12.38 -5.66 1.24
N VAL A 90 11.14 -5.25 1.49
CA VAL A 90 9.97 -6.15 1.57
C VAL A 90 9.73 -6.85 0.23
N GLU A 91 10.05 -6.22 -0.92
CA GLU A 91 9.94 -6.87 -2.23
C GLU A 91 10.89 -8.07 -2.35
N GLN A 92 12.12 -7.95 -1.80
CA GLN A 92 13.10 -9.04 -1.79
C GLN A 92 12.68 -10.18 -0.86
N ILE A 93 12.12 -9.84 0.31
CA ILE A 93 11.53 -10.83 1.24
C ILE A 93 10.45 -11.62 0.51
N TRP A 94 9.50 -10.94 -0.14
CA TRP A 94 8.45 -11.60 -0.90
C TRP A 94 8.98 -12.37 -2.10
N GLY A 95 9.99 -11.87 -2.80
CA GLY A 95 10.67 -12.59 -3.87
C GLY A 95 11.25 -13.92 -3.38
N ASN A 96 11.90 -13.92 -2.22
CA ASN A 96 12.47 -15.12 -1.61
C ASN A 96 11.40 -16.14 -1.23
N VAL A 97 10.33 -15.70 -0.56
CA VAL A 97 9.21 -16.57 -0.15
C VAL A 97 8.51 -17.16 -1.37
N LYS A 98 8.26 -16.34 -2.41
CA LYS A 98 7.63 -16.79 -3.66
C LYS A 98 8.48 -17.83 -4.41
N ALA A 99 9.80 -17.69 -4.36
CA ALA A 99 10.73 -18.61 -5.02
C ALA A 99 11.03 -19.88 -4.19
N THR A 100 10.57 -19.95 -2.94
CA THR A 100 10.91 -21.05 -2.01
C THR A 100 9.66 -21.74 -1.48
N GLU A 101 8.96 -21.17 -0.50
CA GLU A 101 7.80 -21.81 0.13
C GLU A 101 6.56 -21.84 -0.76
N LEU A 102 6.36 -20.80 -1.58
CA LEU A 102 5.21 -20.73 -2.48
C LEU A 102 5.52 -21.27 -3.88
N ALA A 103 6.75 -21.73 -4.11
CA ALA A 103 7.16 -22.21 -5.42
C ALA A 103 6.39 -23.49 -5.79
N ASN A 104 5.57 -23.38 -6.84
CA ASN A 104 4.68 -24.46 -7.31
C ASN A 104 3.66 -24.94 -6.26
N LEU A 105 3.40 -24.15 -5.22
CA LEU A 105 2.37 -24.46 -4.25
C LEU A 105 1.00 -24.30 -4.92
N CYS A 106 0.16 -25.33 -4.82
CA CYS A 106 -1.23 -25.31 -5.28
C CYS A 106 -2.14 -25.61 -4.08
N PRO A 107 -2.41 -24.61 -3.21
CA PRO A 107 -3.19 -24.82 -2.01
C PRO A 107 -4.67 -24.88 -2.35
N ASP A 108 -5.41 -25.75 -1.65
CA ASP A 108 -6.87 -25.86 -1.81
C ASP A 108 -7.61 -24.81 -0.96
N THR A 109 -6.91 -24.18 -0.01
CA THR A 109 -7.44 -23.16 0.90
C THR A 109 -6.52 -21.97 1.08
N ILE A 110 -7.09 -20.83 1.51
CA ILE A 110 -6.30 -19.64 1.87
C ILE A 110 -5.43 -19.92 3.10
N ASP A 111 -5.91 -20.74 4.04
CA ASP A 111 -5.18 -21.07 5.27
C ASP A 111 -3.88 -21.86 4.99
N GLU A 112 -3.90 -22.74 3.98
CA GLU A 112 -2.70 -23.43 3.49
C GLU A 112 -1.69 -22.44 2.88
N ALA A 113 -2.16 -21.51 2.04
CA ALA A 113 -1.31 -20.47 1.48
C ALA A 113 -0.72 -19.56 2.57
N HIS A 114 -1.52 -19.21 3.58
CA HIS A 114 -1.10 -18.43 4.73
C HIS A 114 -0.01 -19.15 5.52
N THR A 115 -0.22 -20.43 5.87
CA THR A 115 0.75 -21.24 6.61
C THR A 115 2.09 -21.34 5.88
N ALA A 116 2.06 -21.54 4.56
CA ALA A 116 3.28 -21.58 3.74
C ALA A 116 4.01 -20.23 3.72
N ALA A 117 3.28 -19.12 3.61
CA ALA A 117 3.85 -17.78 3.68
C ALA A 117 4.46 -17.49 5.06
N GLU A 118 3.77 -17.82 6.15
CA GLU A 118 4.28 -17.67 7.52
C GLU A 118 5.55 -18.49 7.74
N THR A 119 5.58 -19.74 7.27
CA THR A 119 6.78 -20.60 7.35
C THR A 119 7.99 -19.92 6.69
N GLY A 120 7.79 -19.29 5.52
CA GLY A 120 8.86 -18.56 4.82
C GLY A 120 9.31 -17.31 5.57
N LEU A 121 8.36 -16.55 6.12
CA LEU A 121 8.66 -15.37 6.93
C LEU A 121 9.39 -15.72 8.22
N GLU A 122 9.01 -16.80 8.90
CA GLU A 122 9.70 -17.31 10.08
C GLU A 122 11.12 -17.77 9.75
N ARG A 123 11.31 -18.51 8.65
CA ARG A 123 12.64 -18.92 8.18
C ARG A 123 13.54 -17.71 7.93
N ILE A 124 13.03 -16.69 7.24
CA ILE A 124 13.76 -15.45 6.98
C ILE A 124 14.07 -14.74 8.31
N GLY A 125 13.08 -14.56 9.17
CA GLY A 125 13.22 -13.87 10.46
C GLY A 125 14.23 -14.53 11.41
N ASN A 126 14.42 -15.84 11.29
CA ASN A 126 15.43 -16.58 12.05
C ASN A 126 16.85 -16.48 11.46
N SER A 127 17.05 -15.81 10.33
CA SER A 127 18.35 -15.62 9.69
C SER A 127 18.71 -14.14 9.58
N TYR A 128 19.55 -13.67 10.52
CA TYR A 128 20.10 -12.32 10.48
C TYR A 128 20.79 -12.02 9.14
N GLN A 129 21.56 -12.97 8.62
CA GLN A 129 22.27 -12.80 7.34
C GLN A 129 21.32 -12.53 6.17
N LEU A 130 20.18 -13.23 6.10
CA LEU A 130 19.18 -12.99 5.05
C LEU A 130 18.50 -11.63 5.21
N CYS A 131 18.07 -11.30 6.44
CA CYS A 131 17.44 -10.01 6.72
C CYS A 131 18.33 -8.83 6.32
N PHE A 132 19.62 -8.87 6.65
CA PHE A 132 20.56 -7.81 6.28
C PHE A 132 20.91 -7.82 4.79
N ALA A 133 21.03 -9.00 4.17
CA ALA A 133 21.25 -9.07 2.71
C ALA A 133 20.11 -8.42 1.91
N PHE A 134 18.85 -8.52 2.37
CA PHE A 134 17.72 -7.84 1.72
C PHE A 134 17.80 -6.32 1.85
N LEU A 135 18.24 -5.82 3.00
CA LEU A 135 18.48 -4.39 3.20
C LEU A 135 19.62 -3.89 2.31
N ASP A 136 20.75 -4.59 2.30
CA ASP A 136 21.92 -4.23 1.49
C ASP A 136 21.58 -4.16 -0.01
N HIS A 137 20.66 -5.02 -0.48
CA HIS A 137 20.24 -5.03 -1.88
C HIS A 137 19.49 -3.77 -2.31
N THR A 138 18.86 -3.05 -1.38
CA THR A 138 18.14 -1.80 -1.69
C THR A 138 19.08 -0.64 -2.01
N GLY A 139 20.38 -0.78 -1.71
CA GLY A 139 21.35 0.30 -1.84
C GLY A 139 21.15 1.43 -0.83
N LEU A 140 20.23 1.27 0.14
CA LEU A 140 20.04 2.22 1.23
C LEU A 140 21.15 2.00 2.27
N SER A 141 21.99 3.02 2.48
CA SER A 141 22.90 3.07 3.62
C SER A 141 22.11 3.44 4.88
N LEU A 142 21.88 2.47 5.76
CA LEU A 142 21.28 2.68 7.08
C LEU A 142 22.27 3.33 8.06
#